data_AF-A0A645BUX6-F1
#
_entry.id   AF-A0A645BUX6-F1
#
_cell.length_a   1.000
_cell.length_b   1.000
_cell.length_c   1.000
_cell.angle_alpha   90.00
_cell.angle_beta   90.00
_cell.angle_gamma   90.00
#
_symmetry.space_group_name_H-M   'P 1'
#
loop_
_entity.id
_entity.type
_entity.pdbx_description
1 polymer ?
#
loop_
_entity_poly.entity_id
_entity_poly.type
_entity_poly.pdbx_seq_one_letter_code
_entity_poly.pdbx_strand_id
1 'polypeptide(L)' 'MANIGYNPTFGDVDKKRLEINIFDFIDDIYGKEITVRLMHYIRGERKFNSPAELYEQIQKDKDIISAYFSEKEK' A
#
# COMPACT_ATOMS: atom_id res chain seq x y z
N MET A 1 -3.90 2.32 2.16
CA MET A 1 -3.26 1.90 0.89
C MET A 1 -2.85 0.44 0.96
N ALA A 2 -3.12 -0.35 -0.08
CA ALA A 2 -2.76 -1.77 -0.14
C ALA A 2 -1.73 -2.03 -1.24
N ASN A 3 -0.69 -2.79 -0.93
CA ASN A 3 0.23 -3.37 -1.90
C ASN A 3 0.03 -4.89 -1.94
N ILE A 4 -0.14 -5.45 -3.14
CA ILE A 4 -0.29 -6.89 -3.34
C ILE A 4 0.77 -7.35 -4.33
N GLY A 5 1.77 -8.07 -3.85
CA GLY A 5 2.99 -8.28 -4.62
C GLY A 5 3.89 -9.37 -4.08
N TYR A 6 5.01 -9.58 -4.77
CA TYR A 6 6.07 -10.46 -4.30
C TYR A 6 7.17 -9.62 -3.65
N ASN A 7 7.72 -10.08 -2.53
CA ASN A 7 8.80 -9.37 -1.86
C ASN A 7 10.16 -10.03 -2.20
N PRO A 8 10.87 -9.56 -3.25
CA PRO A 8 12.14 -10.15 -3.64
C PRO A 8 13.26 -9.91 -2.61
N THR A 9 13.07 -8.98 -1.67
CA THR A 9 14.12 -8.50 -0.76
C THR A 9 14.39 -9.46 0.40
N PHE A 10 13.41 -10.28 0.80
CA PHE A 10 13.52 -11.20 1.94
C PHE A 10 13.66 -12.68 1.56
N GLY A 11 14.00 -12.99 0.29
CA GLY A 11 14.17 -14.36 -0.19
C GLY A 11 12.87 -15.17 -0.35
N ASP A 12 11.74 -14.64 0.12
CA ASP A 12 10.39 -15.19 -0.08
C ASP A 12 9.83 -14.76 -1.45
N VAL A 13 10.47 -15.23 -2.51
CA VAL A 13 10.06 -14.92 -3.89
C VAL A 13 8.78 -15.65 -4.31
N ASP A 14 8.42 -16.73 -3.60
CA ASP A 14 7.34 -17.63 -4.00
C ASP A 14 5.97 -17.29 -3.38
N LYS A 15 5.92 -16.31 -2.45
CA LYS A 15 4.68 -15.98 -1.74
C LYS A 15 4.25 -14.55 -2.01
N LYS A 16 3.04 -14.42 -2.57
CA LYS A 16 2.35 -13.14 -2.70
C LYS A 16 1.98 -12.63 -1.31
N ARG A 17 2.28 -11.37 -1.02
CA ARG A 17 1.96 -10.69 0.24
C ARG A 17 0.90 -9.62 0.00
N LEU A 18 0.10 -9.36 1.04
CA LEU A 18 -0.80 -8.21 1.14
C LEU A 18 -0.27 -7.33 2.27
N GLU A 19 0.24 -6.16 1.92
CA GLU A 19 0.77 -5.18 2.87
C GLU A 19 -0.15 -3.95 2.88
N ILE A 20 -0.58 -3.53 4.08
CA ILE A 20 -1.51 -2.42 4.25
C ILE A 20 -0.82 -1.29 5.02
N ASN A 21 -0.80 -0.10 4.43
CA ASN A 21 -0.54 1.14 5.13
C ASN A 21 -1.88 1.80 5.48
N ILE A 22 -2.26 1.81 6.75
CA ILE A 22 -3.47 2.44 7.26
C ILE A 22 -3.14 3.91 7.52
N PHE A 23 -3.87 4.83 6.88
CA PHE A 23 -3.63 6.26 7.04
C PHE A 23 -4.15 6.76 8.37
N ASP A 24 -3.43 7.71 8.96
CA ASP A 24 -3.77 8.41 10.20
C ASP A 24 -4.10 7.47 11.38
N PHE A 25 -3.47 6.29 11.39
CA PHE A 25 -3.60 5.27 12.42
C PHE A 25 -2.26 5.07 13.12
N ILE A 26 -2.23 5.20 14.44
CA ILE A 26 -1.03 5.11 15.27
C ILE A 26 -1.32 4.18 16.44
N ASP A 27 -1.28 2.87 16.19
CA ASP A 27 -1.37 1.82 17.20
C ASP A 27 -0.84 0.49 16.66
N ASP A 28 -0.57 -0.45 17.57
CA ASP A 28 -0.17 -1.81 17.24
C ASP A 28 -1.38 -2.75 17.17
N ILE A 29 -1.60 -3.35 16.00
CA ILE A 29 -2.71 -4.29 15.75
C ILE A 29 -2.23 -5.73 15.51
N TYR A 30 -1.03 -6.07 15.98
CA TYR A 30 -0.51 -7.43 15.89
C TYR A 30 -1.46 -8.44 16.58
N GLY A 31 -1.72 -9.55 15.89
CA GLY A 31 -2.63 -10.60 16.37
C GLY A 31 -4.13 -10.24 16.31
N LYS A 32 -4.49 -9.07 15.77
CA LYS A 32 -5.88 -8.68 15.51
C LYS A 32 -6.30 -9.11 14.11
N GLU A 33 -7.54 -9.54 13.99
CA GLU A 33 -8.17 -9.76 12.68
C GLU A 33 -8.67 -8.43 12.12
N ILE A 34 -8.39 -8.18 10.84
CA ILE A 34 -8.90 -7.01 10.11
C ILE A 34 -9.60 -7.47 8.84
N THR A 35 -10.64 -6.73 8.45
CA THR A 35 -11.31 -6.93 7.16
C THR A 35 -10.89 -5.81 6.21
N VAL A 36 -10.43 -6.18 5.01
CA VAL A 36 -10.03 -5.24 3.96
C VAL A 36 -10.95 -5.37 2.77
N ARG A 37 -11.40 -4.24 2.22
CA ARG A 37 -12.12 -4.19 0.94
C ARG A 37 -11.26 -3.41 -0.08
N LEU A 38 -11.03 -4.02 -1.24
CA LEU A 38 -10.31 -3.37 -2.33
C LEU A 38 -11.28 -2.49 -3.12
N MET A 39 -11.06 -1.17 -3.04
CA MET A 39 -12.01 -0.17 -3.59
C MET A 39 -11.62 0.31 -4.98
N HIS A 40 -10.32 0.53 -5.21
CA HIS A 40 -9.81 1.07 -6.46
C HIS A 40 -8.40 0.58 -6.73
N TYR A 41 -8.11 0.26 -7.98
CA TYR A 41 -6.77 -0.13 -8.42
C TYR A 41 -5.99 1.11 -8.86
N ILE A 42 -4.84 1.35 -8.24
CA ILE A 42 -4.01 2.53 -8.51
C ILE A 42 -2.99 2.26 -9.63
N ARG A 43 -2.20 1.19 -9.50
CA ARG A 43 -1.12 0.84 -10.44
C ARG A 43 -0.60 -0.58 -10.23
N GLY A 44 0.20 -1.06 -11.17
CA GLY A 44 0.93 -2.32 -11.05
C GLY A 44 2.19 -2.20 -10.18
N GLU A 45 2.79 -3.35 -9.86
CA GLU A 45 4.10 -3.41 -9.20
C GLU A 45 5.18 -2.74 -10.06
N ARG A 46 6.11 -2.05 -9.38
CA ARG A 46 7.22 -1.34 -10.03
C ARG A 46 8.48 -1.62 -9.24
N LYS A 47 9.58 -1.88 -9.95
CA LYS A 47 10.92 -1.87 -9.36
C LYS A 47 11.38 -0.42 -9.27
N PHE A 48 12.08 -0.10 -8.20
CA PHE A 48 12.68 1.22 -7.98
C PHE A 48 14.19 1.04 -7.91
N ASN A 49 14.93 2.02 -8.45
CA ASN A 49 16.39 2.00 -8.45
C ASN A 49 16.98 2.56 -7.15
N SER A 50 16.15 3.22 -6.33
CA SER A 50 16.57 3.74 -5.02
C SER A 50 15.42 3.78 -4.00
N PRO A 51 15.73 3.82 -2.69
CA PRO A 51 14.73 4.06 -1.65
C PRO A 51 14.01 5.41 -1.79
N ALA A 52 14.70 6.43 -2.34
CA ALA A 52 14.10 7.75 -2.57
C ALA A 52 13.00 7.69 -3.63
N GLU A 53 13.22 6.99 -4.75
CA GLU A 53 12.20 6.78 -5.79
C GLU A 53 10.97 6.03 -5.25
N LEU A 54 11.20 5.00 -4.42
CA LEU A 54 10.12 4.26 -3.76
C LEU A 54 9.31 5.20 -2.84
N TYR A 55 9.99 6.00 -2.03
CA TYR A 55 9.34 6.96 -1.13
C TYR A 55 8.49 7.97 -1.90
N GLU A 56 9.03 8.57 -2.96
CA GLU A 56 8.29 9.51 -3.81
C GLU A 56 7.05 8.86 -4.43
N GLN A 57 7.16 7.61 -4.89
CA GLN A 57 6.01 6.90 -5.44
C GLN A 57 4.95 6.61 -4.36
N ILE A 58 5.37 6.24 -3.15
CA ILE A 58 4.44 6.03 -2.02
C ILE A 58 3.67 7.32 -1.70
N GLN A 59 4.32 8.48 -1.73
CA GLN A 59 3.63 9.77 -1.53
C GLN A 59 2.61 10.04 -2.64
N LYS A 60 2.99 9.84 -3.91
CA LYS A 60 2.05 9.99 -5.04
C LYS A 60 0.86 9.04 -4.93
N ASP A 61 1.10 7.79 -4.54
CA ASP A 61 0.03 6.81 -4.34
C ASP A 61 -0.90 7.25 -3.19
N LYS A 62 -0.35 7.81 -2.10
CA LYS A 62 -1.13 8.39 -0.99
C LYS A 62 -2.00 9.55 -1.46
N ASP A 63 -1.45 10.49 -2.23
CA ASP A 63 -2.18 11.66 -2.73
C ASP A 63 -3.36 11.25 -3.63
N ILE A 64 -3.15 10.29 -4.54
CA ILE A 64 -4.22 9.75 -5.39
C ILE A 64 -5.34 9.14 -4.55
N ILE A 65 -4.99 8.36 -3.53
CA ILE A 65 -5.97 7.71 -2.65
C ILE A 65 -6.75 8.76 -1.85
N SER A 66 -6.07 9.76 -1.28
CA SER A 66 -6.71 10.85 -0.55
C SER A 66 -7.70 11.62 -1.43
N ALA A 67 -7.33 11.90 -2.67
CA ALA A 67 -8.21 12.56 -3.64
C ALA A 67 -9.44 11.69 -3.96
N TYR A 68 -9.24 10.40 -4.24
CA TYR A 68 -10.32 9.45 -4.53
C TYR A 68 -11.39 9.40 -3.43
N PHE A 69 -10.98 9.39 -2.15
CA PHE A 69 -11.93 9.38 -1.03
C PHE A 69 -12.55 10.76 -0.78
N SER A 70 -11.81 11.86 -0.97
CA SER A 70 -12.34 13.23 -0.83
C SER A 70 -13.43 13.56 -1.85
N GLU A 71 -13.34 13.01 -3.06
CA GLU A 71 -14.35 13.19 -4.11
C GLU A 71 -15.64 12.40 -3.85
N LYS A 72 -15.54 11.28 -3.13
CA LYS A 72 -16.65 10.37 -2.83
C LYS A 72 -17.47 10.77 -1.60
N GLU A 73 -16.91 11.64 -0.75
CA GLU A 73 -17.58 12.18 0.45
C GLU A 73 -18.43 13.43 0.16
N LYS A 74 -18.42 13.93 -1.08
CA LYS A 74 -19.30 15.00 -1.57
C LYS A 74 -20.57 14.43 -2.21
#